data_AF-T1T020-F1
#
_entry.id   AF-T1T020-F1
#
_cell.length_a   1.000
_cell.length_b   1.000
_cell.length_c   1.000
_cell.angle_alpha   90.00
_cell.angle_beta   90.00
_cell.angle_gamma   90.00
#
_symmetry.space_group_name_H-M   'P 1'
#
loop_
_entity.id
_entity.type
_entity.pdbx_description
1 polymer ?
#
loop_
_entity_poly.entity_id
_entity_poly.type
_entity_poly.pdbx_seq_one_letter_code
_entity_poly.pdbx_strand_id
1 'polypeptide(L)'
;CYRNGGGAFLIPYVIMLAFAGLPLFFLEVSFGQYCSQGPITCWRAVPMFRGVGYGMLVVSSFVGIYYNVIIMYTLYYMFASFTSKLPWIGCGAAWNTKKCSDIVVDCLAASGVVTNNNTCVMIKNLAGSEMEKYNITQDDAGKYNTSGYTDPFMDDRSRPSEEYWKYSVLQESPEIGQTGTIIWQLLLCLLLAWIIIYLCLIKGIKSSGKVVYFTATFPYLVLVILLVRGVTLPGYYDGVLFFITPTWSRLAEPQVWLDAATQIFFSLSAAWGGLITLASYNKFHNNCYTDSIIVATLNCATSLFAGFVIFSIMGFMAHELGTTVDKVVDQGFGLAFIAYPEAVARLPISPLWAILFFVMLLTLGLDSQFTIMETIVTAIVDEFPHLRKKKPLVMLAACCVGFLLGFTCVTNAGPYWVSLMDSYGAGFALLIYG
;
A
#
# COMPACT_ATOMS: atom_id res chain seq x y z
N CYS A 1 -6.68 0.73 -12.12
CA CYS A 1 -7.35 0.03 -13.25
C CYS A 1 -8.77 -0.37 -12.93
N TYR A 2 -9.03 -1.29 -11.99
CA TYR A 2 -10.36 -1.91 -11.83
C TYR A 2 -11.54 -0.91 -11.66
N ARG A 3 -11.43 0.06 -10.73
CA ARG A 3 -12.48 1.08 -10.48
C ARG A 3 -12.80 1.95 -11.71
N ASN A 4 -11.80 2.16 -12.57
CA ASN A 4 -11.81 3.15 -13.64
C ASN A 4 -11.95 2.50 -15.02
N GLY A 5 -12.62 1.34 -15.08
CA GLY A 5 -12.93 0.63 -16.33
C GLY A 5 -11.91 -0.42 -16.75
N GLY A 6 -11.21 -1.03 -15.79
CA GLY A 6 -10.32 -2.17 -16.03
C GLY A 6 -9.23 -1.85 -17.06
N GLY A 7 -9.18 -2.62 -18.15
CA GLY A 7 -8.21 -2.41 -19.23
C GLY A 7 -8.38 -1.09 -19.99
N ALA A 8 -9.58 -0.51 -20.01
CA ALA A 8 -9.81 0.78 -20.69
C ALA A 8 -9.01 1.92 -20.03
N PHE A 9 -8.79 1.84 -18.71
CA PHE A 9 -7.99 2.81 -17.94
C PHE A 9 -6.55 2.95 -18.43
N LEU A 10 -6.01 1.96 -19.14
CA LEU A 10 -4.65 2.05 -19.68
C LEU A 10 -4.51 3.17 -20.72
N ILE A 11 -5.59 3.54 -21.42
CA ILE A 11 -5.58 4.65 -22.39
C ILE A 11 -5.29 5.99 -21.70
N PRO A 12 -6.12 6.49 -20.76
CA PRO A 12 -5.83 7.74 -20.07
C PRO A 12 -4.52 7.66 -19.28
N TYR A 13 -4.17 6.49 -18.72
CA TYR A 13 -2.91 6.29 -18.01
C TYR A 13 -1.69 6.51 -18.91
N VAL A 14 -1.64 5.91 -20.10
CA VAL A 14 -0.52 6.06 -21.05
C VAL A 14 -0.49 7.47 -21.64
N ILE A 15 -1.64 8.09 -21.91
CA ILE A 15 -1.70 9.47 -22.39
C ILE A 15 -1.14 10.43 -21.33
N MET A 16 -1.58 10.30 -20.07
CA MET A 16 -1.07 11.13 -18.99
C MET A 16 0.42 10.89 -18.71
N LEU A 17 0.90 9.66 -18.85
CA LEU A 17 2.33 9.36 -18.81
C LEU A 17 3.09 10.09 -19.91
N ALA A 18 2.63 10.02 -21.16
CA ALA A 18 3.35 10.57 -22.31
C ALA A 18 3.37 12.10 -22.32
N PHE A 19 2.26 12.75 -21.95
CA PHE A 19 2.10 14.20 -22.10
C PHE A 19 2.30 15.01 -20.81
N ALA A 20 2.18 14.39 -19.63
CA ALA A 20 2.39 15.08 -18.36
C ALA A 20 3.54 14.46 -17.56
N GLY A 21 3.47 13.15 -17.26
CA GLY A 21 4.41 12.46 -16.38
C GLY A 21 5.86 12.48 -16.90
N LEU A 22 6.08 12.00 -18.12
CA LEU A 22 7.42 11.87 -18.70
C LEU A 22 8.11 13.22 -18.96
N PRO A 23 7.43 14.26 -19.50
CA PRO A 23 8.01 15.59 -19.62
C PRO A 23 8.45 16.18 -18.29
N LEU A 24 7.63 16.06 -17.23
CA LEU A 24 7.96 16.59 -15.91
C LEU A 24 9.08 15.78 -15.23
N PHE A 25 9.04 14.46 -15.36
CA PHE A 25 10.12 13.60 -14.87
C PHE A 25 11.46 13.99 -15.51
N PHE A 26 11.49 14.13 -16.84
CA PHE A 26 12.68 14.55 -17.56
C PHE A 26 13.13 15.96 -17.18
N LEU A 27 12.19 16.90 -16.97
CA LEU A 27 12.49 18.25 -16.51
C LEU A 27 13.22 18.23 -15.16
N GLU A 28 12.70 17.51 -14.15
CA GLU A 28 13.34 17.47 -12.83
C GLU A 28 14.71 16.80 -12.86
N VAL A 29 14.85 15.69 -13.61
CA VAL A 29 16.12 14.98 -13.72
C VAL A 29 17.17 15.83 -14.45
N SER A 30 16.80 16.44 -15.57
CA SER A 30 17.73 17.31 -16.33
C SER A 30 18.11 18.55 -15.54
N PHE A 31 17.16 19.16 -14.83
CA PHE A 31 17.41 20.35 -14.00
C PHE A 31 18.32 20.02 -12.81
N GLY A 32 18.04 18.92 -12.10
CA GLY A 32 18.88 18.44 -11.00
C GLY A 32 20.30 18.11 -11.45
N GLN A 33 20.46 17.39 -12.57
CA GLN A 33 21.77 17.04 -13.12
C GLN A 33 22.56 18.30 -13.54
N TYR A 34 21.91 19.25 -14.22
CA TYR A 34 22.56 20.48 -14.67
C TYR A 34 23.05 21.35 -13.51
N CYS A 35 22.21 21.53 -12.49
CA CYS A 35 22.55 22.36 -11.34
C CYS A 35 23.46 21.68 -10.32
N SER A 36 23.48 20.33 -10.26
CA SER A 36 24.26 19.55 -9.28
C SER A 36 24.05 19.99 -7.83
N GLN A 37 22.80 20.36 -7.51
CA GLN A 37 22.37 20.89 -6.22
C GLN A 37 20.98 20.37 -5.85
N GLY A 38 20.67 20.37 -4.55
CA GLY A 38 19.33 20.03 -4.04
C GLY A 38 18.24 21.03 -4.45
N PRO A 39 16.96 20.68 -4.19
CA PRO A 39 15.80 21.39 -4.74
C PRO A 39 15.76 22.88 -4.37
N ILE A 40 16.00 23.26 -3.10
CA ILE A 40 15.97 24.67 -2.67
C ILE A 40 17.01 25.52 -3.41
N THR A 41 18.23 25.00 -3.52
CA THR A 41 19.36 25.70 -4.13
C THR A 41 19.25 25.75 -5.65
N CYS A 42 18.71 24.70 -6.27
CA CYS A 42 18.43 24.64 -7.71
C CYS A 42 17.50 25.78 -8.16
N TRP A 43 16.43 26.05 -7.40
CA TRP A 43 15.49 27.14 -7.66
C TRP A 43 16.05 28.55 -7.43
N ARG A 44 17.31 28.72 -6.98
CA ARG A 44 17.98 30.04 -7.02
C ARG A 44 18.22 30.54 -8.45
N ALA A 45 18.17 29.65 -9.45
CA ALA A 45 18.20 30.03 -10.86
C ALA A 45 17.04 30.97 -11.25
N VAL A 46 15.88 30.85 -10.58
CA VAL A 46 14.72 31.74 -10.76
C VAL A 46 14.29 32.27 -9.39
N PRO A 47 14.90 33.37 -8.89
CA PRO A 47 14.72 33.84 -7.51
C PRO A 47 13.26 34.07 -7.10
N MET A 48 12.39 34.45 -8.05
CA MET A 48 10.95 34.63 -7.83
C MET A 48 10.24 33.33 -7.42
N PHE A 49 10.73 32.18 -7.88
CA PHE A 49 10.14 30.85 -7.62
C PHE A 49 10.93 30.02 -6.60
N ARG A 50 11.81 30.65 -5.81
CA ARG A 50 12.55 29.96 -4.74
C ARG A 50 11.62 29.24 -3.73
N GLY A 51 10.39 29.73 -3.56
CA GLY A 51 9.36 29.10 -2.73
C GLY A 51 9.00 27.68 -3.16
N VAL A 52 9.13 27.34 -4.44
CA VAL A 52 8.85 25.98 -4.97
C VAL A 52 9.74 24.95 -4.30
N GLY A 53 11.05 25.23 -4.18
CA GLY A 53 11.99 24.32 -3.51
C GLY A 53 11.70 24.12 -2.02
N TYR A 54 11.21 25.15 -1.32
CA TYR A 54 10.75 25.00 0.06
C TYR A 54 9.45 24.20 0.16
N GLY A 55 8.52 24.37 -0.79
CA GLY A 55 7.31 23.55 -0.90
C GLY A 55 7.65 22.06 -1.06
N MET A 56 8.55 21.73 -2.00
CA MET A 56 9.06 20.37 -2.20
C MET A 56 9.62 19.76 -0.90
N LEU A 57 10.37 20.54 -0.11
CA LEU A 57 10.92 20.09 1.17
C LEU A 57 9.83 19.82 2.22
N VAL A 58 8.84 20.72 2.33
CA VAL A 58 7.74 20.56 3.29
C VAL A 58 6.93 19.31 2.98
N VAL A 59 6.60 19.09 1.71
CA VAL A 59 5.85 17.91 1.26
C VAL A 59 6.66 16.64 1.48
N SER A 60 7.94 16.62 1.10
CA SER A 60 8.83 15.49 1.41
C SER A 60 8.90 15.20 2.90
N SER A 61 8.96 16.23 3.75
CA SER A 61 9.01 16.07 5.21
C SER A 61 7.72 15.46 5.76
N PHE A 62 6.57 15.88 5.24
CA PHE A 62 5.27 15.37 5.67
C PHE A 62 5.04 13.93 5.18
N VAL A 63 5.35 13.65 3.91
CA VAL A 63 5.29 12.29 3.35
C VAL A 63 6.22 11.35 4.09
N GLY A 64 7.44 11.80 4.39
CA GLY A 64 8.43 11.00 5.10
C GLY A 64 7.97 10.52 6.48
N ILE A 65 7.03 11.22 7.13
CA ILE A 65 6.47 10.79 8.43
C ILE A 65 5.54 9.60 8.22
N TYR A 66 4.45 9.76 7.45
CA TYR A 66 3.44 8.71 7.32
C TYR A 66 3.94 7.53 6.47
N TYR A 67 4.83 7.76 5.51
CA TYR A 67 5.42 6.69 4.70
C TYR A 67 6.25 5.73 5.57
N ASN A 68 6.95 6.25 6.59
CA ASN A 68 7.66 5.39 7.54
C ASN A 68 6.72 4.63 8.49
N VAL A 69 5.48 5.10 8.66
CA VAL A 69 4.42 4.35 9.37
C VAL A 69 3.98 3.13 8.55
N ILE A 70 3.98 3.22 7.21
CA ILE A 70 3.74 2.05 6.33
C ILE A 70 4.84 1.00 6.57
N ILE A 71 6.10 1.41 6.56
CA ILE A 71 7.26 0.55 6.84
C ILE A 71 7.14 -0.09 8.22
N MET A 72 6.70 0.66 9.23
CA MET A 72 6.43 0.14 10.57
C MET A 72 5.38 -0.97 10.55
N TYR A 73 4.23 -0.78 9.89
CA TYR A 73 3.21 -1.83 9.78
C TYR A 73 3.75 -3.06 9.07
N THR A 74 4.55 -2.87 8.02
CA THR A 74 5.20 -3.97 7.31
C THR A 74 6.18 -4.74 8.20
N LEU A 75 7.00 -4.05 9.00
CA LEU A 75 7.88 -4.70 9.97
C LEU A 75 7.10 -5.49 11.02
N TYR A 76 6.00 -4.92 11.53
CA TYR A 76 5.14 -5.59 12.49
C TYR A 76 4.59 -6.91 11.91
N TYR A 77 4.00 -6.86 10.70
CA TYR A 77 3.46 -8.05 10.04
C TYR A 77 4.53 -9.06 9.64
N MET A 78 5.72 -8.59 9.22
CA MET A 78 6.87 -9.46 8.96
C MET A 78 7.24 -10.25 10.23
N PHE A 79 7.33 -9.57 11.38
CA PHE A 79 7.62 -10.24 12.65
C PHE A 79 6.49 -11.18 13.09
N ALA A 80 5.24 -10.76 12.94
CA ALA A 80 4.06 -11.57 13.24
C ALA A 80 3.95 -12.82 12.33
N SER A 81 4.62 -12.83 11.18
CA SER A 81 4.65 -13.97 10.25
C SER A 81 5.64 -15.07 10.65
N PHE A 82 6.58 -14.82 11.58
CA PHE A 82 7.51 -15.85 12.07
C PHE A 82 6.86 -16.79 13.10
N THR A 83 5.87 -17.53 12.63
CA THR A 83 5.07 -18.46 13.42
C THR A 83 4.68 -19.68 12.56
N SER A 84 4.27 -20.77 13.19
CA SER A 84 3.72 -21.93 12.48
C SER A 84 2.29 -21.70 11.99
N LYS A 85 1.49 -20.92 12.73
CA LYS A 85 0.12 -20.52 12.38
C LYS A 85 0.02 -19.01 12.46
N LEU A 86 -0.33 -18.37 11.33
CA LEU A 86 -0.47 -16.92 11.24
C LEU A 86 -1.58 -16.42 12.19
N PRO A 87 -1.39 -15.26 12.84
CA PRO A 87 -2.33 -14.78 13.87
C PRO A 87 -3.66 -14.28 13.29
N TRP A 88 -3.71 -13.94 12.01
CA TRP A 88 -4.94 -13.56 11.30
C TRP A 88 -5.69 -14.76 10.70
N ILE A 89 -5.39 -16.01 11.11
CA ILE A 89 -6.14 -17.20 10.68
C ILE A 89 -7.20 -17.56 11.71
N GLY A 90 -8.47 -17.49 11.29
CA GLY A 90 -9.65 -17.87 12.07
C GLY A 90 -10.07 -16.83 13.12
N CYS A 91 -11.22 -17.10 13.75
CA CYS A 91 -11.90 -16.17 14.67
C CYS A 91 -11.78 -16.53 16.16
N GLY A 92 -10.77 -17.33 16.54
CA GLY A 92 -10.65 -17.88 17.89
C GLY A 92 -9.78 -17.07 18.85
N ALA A 93 -9.29 -15.90 18.46
CA ALA A 93 -8.37 -15.11 19.26
C ALA A 93 -9.10 -14.15 20.22
N ALA A 94 -8.38 -13.66 21.22
CA ALA A 94 -8.96 -12.80 22.26
C ALA A 94 -9.46 -11.44 21.76
N TRP A 95 -8.94 -10.96 20.62
CA TRP A 95 -9.38 -9.72 19.97
C TRP A 95 -10.60 -9.92 19.06
N ASN A 96 -11.02 -11.17 18.81
CA ASN A 96 -12.11 -11.42 17.89
C ASN A 96 -13.47 -11.11 18.50
N THR A 97 -14.35 -10.52 17.71
CA THR A 97 -15.74 -10.28 18.09
C THR A 97 -16.63 -11.44 17.64
N LYS A 98 -17.89 -11.45 18.12
CA LYS A 98 -18.91 -12.41 17.66
C LYS A 98 -19.26 -12.27 16.18
N LYS A 99 -18.88 -11.16 15.55
CA LYS A 99 -19.15 -10.84 14.13
C LYS A 99 -18.03 -11.31 13.19
N CYS A 100 -16.87 -11.71 13.73
CA CYS A 100 -15.81 -12.34 12.95
C CYS A 100 -16.35 -13.58 12.26
N SER A 101 -16.08 -13.78 10.98
CA SER A 101 -16.53 -14.97 10.26
C SER A 101 -15.49 -15.44 9.24
N ASP A 102 -15.08 -16.70 9.37
CA ASP A 102 -14.25 -17.43 8.40
C ASP A 102 -14.96 -18.68 7.85
N ILE A 103 -16.12 -19.02 8.42
CA ILE A 103 -16.78 -20.32 8.25
C ILE A 103 -18.01 -20.28 7.34
N VAL A 104 -18.34 -19.13 6.75
CA VAL A 104 -19.60 -18.99 5.98
C VAL A 104 -19.67 -19.99 4.83
N VAL A 105 -18.57 -20.11 4.06
CA VAL A 105 -18.50 -21.04 2.93
C VAL A 105 -18.52 -22.49 3.38
N ASP A 106 -17.67 -22.85 4.35
CA ASP A 106 -17.60 -24.21 4.89
C ASP A 106 -18.92 -24.66 5.53
N CYS A 107 -19.59 -23.73 6.22
CA CYS A 107 -20.88 -23.98 6.86
C CYS A 107 -21.98 -24.22 5.82
N LEU A 108 -22.05 -23.38 4.78
CA LEU A 108 -22.98 -23.56 3.67
C LEU A 108 -22.73 -24.88 2.94
N ALA A 109 -21.47 -25.24 2.69
CA ALA A 109 -21.09 -26.52 2.09
C ALA A 109 -21.53 -27.72 2.95
N ALA A 110 -21.52 -27.57 4.27
CA ALA A 110 -22.03 -28.56 5.22
C ALA A 110 -23.57 -28.55 5.39
N SER A 111 -24.33 -27.80 4.57
CA SER A 111 -25.78 -27.60 4.73
C SER A 111 -26.17 -26.97 6.08
N GLY A 112 -25.36 -26.01 6.53
CA GLY A 112 -25.63 -25.16 7.68
C GLY A 112 -25.71 -23.68 7.31
N VAL A 113 -26.15 -22.87 8.27
CA VAL A 113 -26.14 -21.41 8.22
C VAL A 113 -25.37 -20.85 9.39
N VAL A 114 -24.71 -19.72 9.18
CA VAL A 114 -23.97 -19.04 10.23
C VAL A 114 -24.91 -18.09 10.98
N THR A 115 -25.08 -18.32 12.27
CA THR A 115 -25.91 -17.44 13.11
C THR A 115 -25.20 -16.13 13.45
N ASN A 116 -25.90 -15.21 14.11
CA ASN A 116 -25.34 -13.94 14.61
C ASN A 116 -24.18 -14.15 15.63
N ASN A 117 -24.10 -15.33 16.26
CA ASN A 117 -23.00 -15.66 17.20
C ASN A 117 -21.81 -16.35 16.52
N ASN A 118 -21.70 -16.29 15.18
CA ASN A 118 -20.68 -16.98 14.39
C ASN A 118 -20.61 -18.49 14.65
N THR A 119 -21.76 -19.12 14.94
CA THR A 119 -21.86 -20.58 15.02
C THR A 119 -22.51 -21.12 13.76
N CYS A 120 -21.92 -22.18 13.20
CA CYS A 120 -22.54 -22.93 12.12
C CYS A 120 -23.63 -23.84 12.69
N VAL A 121 -24.88 -23.59 12.33
CA VAL A 121 -26.02 -24.42 12.72
C VAL A 121 -26.59 -25.09 11.48
N MET A 122 -26.74 -26.41 11.53
CA MET A 122 -27.30 -27.19 10.42
C MET A 122 -28.74 -26.73 10.14
N ILE A 123 -29.11 -26.57 8.86
CA ILE A 123 -30.43 -26.03 8.45
C ILE A 123 -31.58 -26.81 9.08
N LYS A 124 -31.42 -28.14 9.23
CA LYS A 124 -32.38 -29.03 9.89
C LYS A 124 -32.75 -28.67 11.34
N ASN A 125 -31.92 -27.89 12.03
CA ASN A 125 -32.13 -27.50 13.41
C ASN A 125 -32.75 -26.10 13.55
N LEU A 126 -32.96 -25.37 12.44
CA LEU A 126 -33.59 -24.04 12.46
C LEU A 126 -35.11 -24.15 12.43
N ALA A 127 -35.77 -23.20 13.09
CA ALA A 127 -37.22 -23.05 13.00
C ALA A 127 -37.62 -22.46 11.63
N GLY A 128 -38.86 -22.71 11.19
CA GLY A 128 -39.40 -22.17 9.92
C GLY A 128 -39.24 -20.66 9.75
N SER A 129 -39.46 -19.90 10.83
CA SER A 129 -39.31 -18.44 10.85
C SER A 129 -37.85 -17.97 10.79
N GLU A 130 -36.89 -18.81 11.17
CA GLU A 130 -35.46 -18.50 11.02
C GLU A 130 -34.99 -18.83 9.61
N MET A 131 -35.49 -19.91 8.98
CA MET A 131 -35.20 -20.24 7.58
C MET A 131 -35.65 -19.13 6.61
N GLU A 132 -36.79 -18.49 6.88
CA GLU A 132 -37.27 -17.34 6.10
C GLU A 132 -36.29 -16.15 6.14
N LYS A 133 -35.62 -15.89 7.29
CA LYS A 133 -34.63 -14.80 7.40
C LYS A 133 -33.41 -15.01 6.52
N TYR A 134 -33.04 -16.27 6.26
CA TYR A 134 -31.92 -16.64 5.41
C TYR A 134 -32.34 -16.91 3.95
N ASN A 135 -33.62 -16.69 3.63
CA ASN A 135 -34.22 -16.95 2.32
C ASN A 135 -34.02 -18.41 1.85
N ILE A 136 -34.18 -19.36 2.78
CA ILE A 136 -34.08 -20.80 2.54
C ILE A 136 -35.48 -21.40 2.43
N THR A 137 -35.74 -22.13 1.35
CA THR A 137 -37.00 -22.88 1.18
C THR A 137 -36.75 -24.38 1.30
N GLN A 138 -37.81 -25.12 1.65
CA GLN A 138 -37.78 -26.57 1.72
C GLN A 138 -38.71 -27.13 0.65
N ASP A 139 -38.19 -27.99 -0.22
CA ASP A 139 -38.99 -28.69 -1.23
C ASP A 139 -39.82 -29.81 -0.59
N ASP A 140 -40.87 -30.26 -1.28
CA ASP A 140 -41.79 -31.33 -0.83
C ASP A 140 -41.08 -32.67 -0.51
N ALA A 141 -39.86 -32.88 -1.01
CA ALA A 141 -39.01 -34.04 -0.72
C ALA A 141 -38.16 -33.89 0.56
N GLY A 142 -38.34 -32.79 1.32
CA GLY A 142 -37.57 -32.48 2.52
C GLY A 142 -36.17 -31.94 2.25
N LYS A 143 -35.84 -31.61 1.01
CA LYS A 143 -34.54 -31.08 0.59
C LYS A 143 -34.54 -29.55 0.70
N TYR A 144 -33.50 -28.99 1.32
CA TYR A 144 -33.36 -27.53 1.47
C TYR A 144 -32.79 -26.93 0.18
N ASN A 145 -33.46 -25.91 -0.34
CA ASN A 145 -33.01 -25.11 -1.46
C ASN A 145 -32.32 -23.84 -0.94
N THR A 146 -31.02 -23.73 -1.19
CA THR A 146 -30.16 -22.62 -0.77
C THR A 146 -29.76 -21.69 -1.92
N SER A 147 -30.33 -21.87 -3.12
CA SER A 147 -29.99 -21.06 -4.30
C SER A 147 -30.30 -19.56 -4.14
N GLY A 148 -31.24 -19.22 -3.26
CA GLY A 148 -31.59 -17.84 -2.89
C GLY A 148 -31.00 -17.36 -1.55
N TYR A 149 -30.08 -18.11 -0.94
CA TYR A 149 -29.56 -17.81 0.39
C TYR A 149 -29.03 -16.37 0.49
N THR A 150 -29.52 -15.64 1.48
CA THR A 150 -28.98 -14.33 1.86
C THR A 150 -28.63 -14.35 3.33
N ASP A 151 -27.40 -13.96 3.66
CA ASP A 151 -27.03 -13.77 5.05
C ASP A 151 -27.49 -12.37 5.50
N PRO A 152 -28.50 -12.26 6.39
CA PRO A 152 -29.01 -10.97 6.85
C PRO A 152 -27.98 -10.18 7.66
N PHE A 153 -26.88 -10.81 8.09
CA PHE A 153 -25.78 -10.18 8.81
C PHE A 153 -24.53 -10.00 7.94
N MET A 154 -24.62 -10.20 6.61
CA MET A 154 -23.46 -10.15 5.72
C MET A 154 -22.65 -8.85 5.89
N ASP A 155 -23.33 -7.70 5.95
CA ASP A 155 -22.70 -6.38 6.09
C ASP A 155 -22.13 -6.13 7.49
N ASP A 156 -22.60 -6.88 8.48
CA ASP A 156 -22.12 -6.82 9.85
C ASP A 156 -20.91 -7.74 10.11
N ARG A 157 -20.64 -8.69 9.21
CA ARG A 157 -19.54 -9.65 9.37
C ARG A 157 -18.21 -9.06 8.97
N SER A 158 -17.19 -9.39 9.77
CA SER A 158 -15.81 -8.97 9.57
C SER A 158 -14.93 -10.19 9.26
N ARG A 159 -13.92 -9.99 8.42
CA ARG A 159 -12.90 -11.01 8.13
C ARG A 159 -11.94 -11.16 9.32
N PRO A 160 -11.35 -12.35 9.56
CA PRO A 160 -10.34 -12.54 10.59
C PRO A 160 -9.16 -11.57 10.49
N SER A 161 -8.64 -11.34 9.28
CA SER A 161 -7.58 -10.36 9.02
C SER A 161 -7.97 -8.93 9.31
N GLU A 162 -9.23 -8.57 9.06
CA GLU A 162 -9.76 -7.22 9.30
C GLU A 162 -9.86 -6.94 10.80
N GLU A 163 -10.37 -7.90 11.57
CA GLU A 163 -10.37 -7.79 13.03
C GLU A 163 -8.96 -7.83 13.63
N TYR A 164 -8.06 -8.63 13.06
CA TYR A 164 -6.67 -8.62 13.47
C TYR A 164 -6.06 -7.22 13.28
N TRP A 165 -6.23 -6.63 12.09
CA TRP A 165 -5.77 -5.28 11.79
C TRP A 165 -6.38 -4.24 12.75
N LYS A 166 -7.70 -4.22 12.88
CA LYS A 166 -8.43 -3.20 13.64
C LYS A 166 -8.24 -3.32 15.16
N TYR A 167 -8.41 -4.51 15.71
CA TYR A 167 -8.48 -4.72 17.16
C TYR A 167 -7.17 -5.20 17.78
N SER A 168 -6.34 -5.92 17.04
CA SER A 168 -5.05 -6.43 17.56
C SER A 168 -3.90 -5.48 17.25
N VAL A 169 -3.71 -5.15 15.97
CA VAL A 169 -2.58 -4.33 15.50
C VAL A 169 -2.78 -2.85 15.85
N LEU A 170 -3.89 -2.27 15.39
CA LEU A 170 -4.17 -0.85 15.54
C LEU A 170 -4.86 -0.49 16.85
N GLN A 171 -5.51 -1.45 17.50
CA GLN A 171 -6.34 -1.23 18.69
C GLN A 171 -7.20 0.03 18.52
N GLU A 172 -7.86 0.15 17.38
CA GLU A 172 -8.39 1.41 16.87
C GLU A 172 -9.39 2.06 17.85
N SER A 173 -9.19 3.34 18.14
CA SER A 173 -10.13 4.12 18.94
C SER A 173 -11.46 4.31 18.18
N PRO A 174 -12.62 4.40 18.85
CA PRO A 174 -13.89 4.65 18.17
C PRO A 174 -13.96 6.00 17.44
N GLU A 175 -13.21 7.00 17.92
CA GLU A 175 -13.25 8.37 17.41
C GLU A 175 -11.85 9.00 17.42
N ILE A 176 -11.58 9.90 16.46
CA ILE A 176 -10.31 10.64 16.38
C ILE A 176 -10.02 11.50 17.62
N GLY A 177 -11.06 11.99 18.29
CA GLY A 177 -10.92 12.80 19.51
C GLY A 177 -10.41 12.02 20.73
N GLN A 178 -10.45 10.68 20.66
CA GLN A 178 -10.00 9.79 21.72
C GLN A 178 -8.64 9.20 21.36
N THR A 179 -7.56 9.98 21.57
CA THR A 179 -6.19 9.56 21.21
C THR A 179 -5.79 8.21 21.81
N GLY A 180 -6.29 7.90 23.01
CA GLY A 180 -6.00 6.67 23.72
C GLY A 180 -4.56 6.61 24.22
N THR A 181 -3.98 5.43 24.14
CA THR A 181 -2.62 5.10 24.58
C THR A 181 -1.68 4.83 23.41
N ILE A 182 -0.38 4.83 23.68
CA ILE A 182 0.64 4.45 22.70
C ILE A 182 0.73 2.93 22.63
N ILE A 183 0.65 2.39 21.41
CA ILE A 183 0.78 0.96 21.14
C ILE A 183 2.26 0.64 21.04
N TRP A 184 2.81 0.07 22.12
CA TRP A 184 4.25 -0.13 22.28
C TRP A 184 4.88 -1.00 21.19
N GLN A 185 4.16 -2.00 20.68
CA GLN A 185 4.66 -2.86 19.60
C GLN A 185 4.88 -2.06 18.31
N LEU A 186 3.95 -1.17 17.98
CA LEU A 186 4.07 -0.27 16.83
C LEU A 186 5.18 0.76 17.06
N LEU A 187 5.29 1.33 18.26
CA LEU A 187 6.37 2.27 18.60
C LEU A 187 7.76 1.63 18.41
N LEU A 188 7.95 0.37 18.83
CA LEU A 188 9.20 -0.36 18.63
C LEU A 188 9.47 -0.64 17.14
N CYS A 189 8.45 -1.00 16.37
CA CYS A 189 8.59 -1.18 14.92
C CYS A 189 8.92 0.15 14.22
N LEU A 190 8.36 1.27 14.68
CA LEU A 190 8.64 2.60 14.14
C LEU A 190 10.09 3.02 14.45
N LEU A 191 10.54 2.78 15.69
CA LEU A 191 11.92 3.01 16.07
C LEU A 191 12.88 2.18 15.20
N LEU A 192 12.57 0.89 15.00
CA LEU A 192 13.36 0.03 14.13
C LEU A 192 13.37 0.52 12.68
N ALA A 193 12.22 0.96 12.15
CA ALA A 193 12.13 1.53 10.81
C ALA A 193 13.09 2.72 10.65
N TRP A 194 13.05 3.69 11.58
CA TRP A 194 13.97 4.84 11.55
C TRP A 194 15.44 4.45 11.71
N ILE A 195 15.76 3.45 12.53
CA ILE A 195 17.12 2.90 12.66
C ILE A 195 17.59 2.32 11.32
N ILE A 196 16.76 1.52 10.65
CA ILE A 196 17.09 0.94 9.34
C ILE A 196 17.36 2.05 8.32
N ILE A 197 16.46 3.04 8.22
CA ILE A 197 16.62 4.20 7.33
C ILE A 197 17.94 4.93 7.59
N TYR A 198 18.24 5.24 8.86
CA TYR A 198 19.48 5.90 9.22
C TYR A 198 20.72 5.09 8.82
N LEU A 199 20.75 3.79 9.13
CA LEU A 199 21.88 2.92 8.81
C LEU A 199 22.10 2.79 7.30
N CYS A 200 21.03 2.66 6.51
CA CYS A 200 21.10 2.59 5.06
C CYS A 200 21.61 3.90 4.44
N LEU A 201 21.29 5.05 5.05
CA LEU A 201 21.64 6.38 4.55
C LEU A 201 22.83 7.05 5.27
N ILE A 202 23.52 6.37 6.18
CA ILE A 202 24.57 7.01 7.00
C ILE A 202 25.71 7.62 6.17
N LYS A 203 25.96 7.11 4.96
CA LYS A 203 26.92 7.69 3.98
C LYS A 203 26.22 8.30 2.75
N GLY A 204 24.93 8.64 2.86
CA GLY A 204 24.06 9.08 1.75
C GLY A 204 24.03 8.06 0.61
N ILE A 205 23.98 8.56 -0.62
CA ILE A 205 23.94 7.77 -1.86
C ILE A 205 25.03 6.70 -2.01
N LYS A 206 26.19 6.85 -1.33
CA LYS A 206 27.27 5.84 -1.38
C LYS A 206 26.92 4.55 -0.62
N SER A 207 26.07 4.66 0.40
CA SER A 207 25.58 3.52 1.17
C SER A 207 24.26 3.02 0.57
N SER A 208 23.27 3.91 0.39
CA SER A 208 21.97 3.51 -0.15
C SER A 208 22.10 2.94 -1.57
N GLY A 209 22.96 3.48 -2.43
CA GLY A 209 23.22 2.93 -3.76
C GLY A 209 23.72 1.48 -3.76
N LYS A 210 24.31 0.99 -2.66
CA LYS A 210 24.65 -0.44 -2.49
C LYS A 210 23.48 -1.27 -2.00
N VAL A 211 22.70 -0.73 -1.06
CA VAL A 211 21.50 -1.38 -0.50
C VAL A 211 20.43 -1.59 -1.57
N VAL A 212 20.28 -0.61 -2.46
CA VAL A 212 19.31 -0.59 -3.57
C VAL A 212 19.49 -1.77 -4.54
N TYR A 213 20.69 -2.35 -4.67
CA TYR A 213 20.86 -3.57 -5.49
C TYR A 213 20.01 -4.74 -4.98
N PHE A 214 19.79 -4.84 -3.67
CA PHE A 214 18.88 -5.82 -3.10
C PHE A 214 17.45 -5.27 -3.03
N THR A 215 17.25 -4.10 -2.44
CA THR A 215 15.90 -3.58 -2.16
C THR A 215 15.09 -3.27 -3.42
N ALA A 216 15.74 -2.87 -4.53
CA ALA A 216 15.03 -2.64 -5.79
C ALA A 216 14.79 -3.92 -6.60
N THR A 217 15.65 -4.95 -6.47
CA THR A 217 15.55 -6.17 -7.30
C THR A 217 14.75 -7.28 -6.64
N PHE A 218 14.80 -7.38 -5.31
CA PHE A 218 14.10 -8.40 -4.55
C PHE A 218 12.57 -8.37 -4.75
N PRO A 219 11.90 -7.20 -4.82
CA PRO A 219 10.48 -7.16 -5.16
C PRO A 219 10.13 -7.84 -6.48
N TYR A 220 10.95 -7.68 -7.53
CA TYR A 220 10.69 -8.34 -8.81
C TYR A 220 10.77 -9.85 -8.72
N LEU A 221 11.74 -10.37 -7.96
CA LEU A 221 11.84 -11.81 -7.69
C LEU A 221 10.57 -12.32 -7.00
N VAL A 222 10.11 -11.62 -5.96
CA VAL A 222 8.90 -12.01 -5.22
C VAL A 222 7.66 -11.87 -6.08
N LEU A 223 7.50 -10.80 -6.87
CA LEU A 223 6.38 -10.63 -7.80
C LEU A 223 6.33 -11.77 -8.83
N VAL A 224 7.47 -12.23 -9.36
CA VAL A 224 7.49 -13.39 -10.28
C VAL A 224 7.06 -14.67 -9.56
N ILE A 225 7.58 -14.93 -8.36
CA ILE A 225 7.19 -16.10 -7.55
C ILE A 225 5.68 -16.08 -7.25
N LEU A 226 5.16 -14.94 -6.83
CA LEU A 226 3.75 -14.74 -6.52
C LEU A 226 2.87 -14.80 -7.77
N LEU A 227 3.34 -14.35 -8.93
CA LEU A 227 2.61 -14.52 -10.19
C LEU A 227 2.46 -16.00 -10.52
N VAL A 228 3.58 -16.74 -10.52
CA VAL A 228 3.58 -18.18 -10.80
C VAL A 228 2.66 -18.90 -9.82
N ARG A 229 2.72 -18.55 -8.54
CA ARG A 229 1.80 -19.12 -7.55
C ARG A 229 0.36 -18.74 -7.85
N GLY A 230 0.07 -17.46 -8.07
CA GLY A 230 -1.27 -16.93 -8.31
C GLY A 230 -1.97 -17.58 -9.50
N VAL A 231 -1.28 -17.73 -10.64
CA VAL A 231 -1.88 -18.35 -11.84
C VAL A 231 -2.03 -19.88 -11.76
N THR A 232 -1.46 -20.52 -10.74
CA THR A 232 -1.65 -21.96 -10.48
C THR A 232 -2.81 -22.27 -9.54
N LEU A 233 -3.43 -21.24 -8.95
CA LEU A 233 -4.54 -21.38 -8.01
C LEU A 233 -5.89 -21.42 -8.73
N PRO A 234 -6.92 -22.09 -8.20
CA PRO A 234 -8.27 -22.02 -8.77
C PRO A 234 -8.81 -20.58 -8.69
N GLY A 235 -9.71 -20.19 -9.61
CA GLY A 235 -10.32 -18.85 -9.61
C GLY A 235 -9.44 -17.70 -10.08
N TYR A 236 -8.14 -17.91 -10.34
CA TYR A 236 -7.22 -16.85 -10.77
C TYR A 236 -7.69 -16.13 -12.04
N TYR A 237 -8.34 -16.87 -12.95
CA TYR A 237 -8.79 -16.37 -14.24
C TYR A 237 -9.81 -15.24 -14.07
N ASP A 238 -10.76 -15.38 -13.14
CA ASP A 238 -11.79 -14.39 -12.89
C ASP A 238 -11.19 -13.08 -12.38
N GLY A 239 -10.18 -13.16 -11.51
CA GLY A 239 -9.43 -12.00 -11.03
C GLY A 239 -8.65 -11.29 -12.14
N VAL A 240 -7.92 -12.04 -12.96
CA VAL A 240 -7.18 -11.47 -14.10
C VAL A 240 -8.14 -10.85 -15.11
N LEU A 241 -9.25 -11.52 -15.42
CA LEU A 241 -10.27 -11.00 -16.30
C LEU A 241 -10.89 -9.72 -15.75
N PHE A 242 -11.15 -9.65 -14.45
CA PHE A 242 -11.64 -8.45 -13.77
C PHE A 242 -10.66 -7.27 -13.87
N PHE A 243 -9.36 -7.54 -13.87
CA PHE A 243 -8.32 -6.52 -14.04
C PHE A 243 -8.26 -5.93 -15.46
N ILE A 244 -8.35 -6.79 -16.48
CA ILE A 244 -8.07 -6.41 -17.88
C ILE A 244 -9.31 -6.12 -18.71
N THR A 245 -10.49 -6.58 -18.30
CA THR A 245 -11.74 -6.37 -19.06
C THR A 245 -12.02 -4.87 -19.21
N PRO A 246 -12.09 -4.32 -20.44
CA PRO A 246 -12.28 -2.90 -20.64
C PRO A 246 -13.76 -2.52 -20.50
N THR A 247 -14.04 -1.47 -19.72
CA THR A 247 -15.36 -0.83 -19.69
C THR A 247 -15.29 0.54 -20.38
N TRP A 248 -15.61 0.56 -21.67
CA TRP A 248 -15.42 1.75 -22.52
C TRP A 248 -16.23 2.97 -22.09
N SER A 249 -17.43 2.77 -21.51
CA SER A 249 -18.28 3.87 -21.03
C SER A 249 -17.61 4.73 -19.96
N ARG A 250 -16.71 4.14 -19.15
CA ARG A 250 -15.97 4.84 -18.09
C ARG A 250 -15.04 5.93 -18.64
N LEU A 251 -14.57 5.81 -19.88
CA LEU A 251 -13.67 6.81 -20.47
C LEU A 251 -14.33 8.18 -20.69
N ALA A 252 -15.67 8.24 -20.72
CA ALA A 252 -16.42 9.48 -20.80
C ALA A 252 -16.46 10.24 -19.46
N GLU A 253 -16.13 9.59 -18.34
CA GLU A 253 -16.15 10.19 -17.01
C GLU A 253 -14.86 10.99 -16.77
N PRO A 254 -14.92 12.32 -16.50
CA PRO A 254 -13.73 13.13 -16.23
C PRO A 254 -12.91 12.63 -15.03
N GLN A 255 -13.57 12.02 -14.04
CA GLN A 255 -12.92 11.45 -12.86
C GLN A 255 -11.88 10.37 -13.24
N VAL A 256 -12.12 9.60 -14.29
CA VAL A 256 -11.20 8.55 -14.76
C VAL A 256 -9.88 9.15 -15.24
N TRP A 257 -9.94 10.31 -15.91
CA TRP A 257 -8.76 11.03 -16.37
C TRP A 257 -8.02 11.73 -15.24
N LEU A 258 -8.76 12.30 -14.29
CA LEU A 258 -8.18 12.90 -13.08
C LEU A 258 -7.43 11.85 -12.25
N ASP A 259 -8.03 10.68 -12.05
CA ASP A 259 -7.40 9.56 -11.34
C ASP A 259 -6.14 9.07 -12.10
N ALA A 260 -6.18 9.01 -13.43
CA ALA A 260 -5.02 8.63 -14.24
C ALA A 260 -3.87 9.62 -14.11
N ALA A 261 -4.15 10.92 -14.20
CA ALA A 261 -3.15 11.96 -13.99
C ALA A 261 -2.56 11.84 -12.57
N THR A 262 -3.41 11.86 -11.56
CA THR A 262 -3.04 11.76 -10.15
C THR A 262 -2.14 10.55 -9.89
N GLN A 263 -2.52 9.38 -10.39
CA GLN A 263 -1.71 8.16 -10.28
C GLN A 263 -0.32 8.30 -10.92
N ILE A 264 -0.22 8.87 -12.13
CA ILE A 264 1.07 9.06 -12.82
C ILE A 264 1.98 10.00 -12.02
N PHE A 265 1.43 11.12 -11.57
CA PHE A 265 2.15 12.12 -10.82
C PHE A 265 2.71 11.57 -9.49
N PHE A 266 1.87 10.91 -8.71
CA PHE A 266 2.29 10.25 -7.47
C PHE A 266 3.25 9.09 -7.71
N SER A 267 2.99 8.26 -8.73
CA SER A 267 3.82 7.09 -9.02
C SER A 267 5.23 7.45 -9.48
N LEU A 268 5.37 8.55 -10.23
CA LEU A 268 6.68 9.05 -10.66
C LEU A 268 7.37 9.91 -9.59
N SER A 269 6.70 10.22 -8.48
CA SER A 269 7.18 11.15 -7.43
C SER A 269 7.61 12.51 -8.00
N ALA A 270 6.92 12.97 -9.04
CA ALA A 270 7.18 14.25 -9.68
C ALA A 270 6.79 15.40 -8.75
N ALA A 271 7.50 16.52 -8.84
CA ALA A 271 7.28 17.73 -8.06
C ALA A 271 7.61 17.60 -6.57
N TRP A 272 8.32 16.55 -6.12
CA TRP A 272 8.65 16.37 -4.69
C TRP A 272 10.11 16.71 -4.38
N GLY A 273 10.91 17.01 -5.40
CA GLY A 273 12.34 17.30 -5.27
C GLY A 273 13.23 16.06 -5.13
N GLY A 274 12.64 14.87 -5.07
CA GLY A 274 13.35 13.58 -5.04
C GLY A 274 14.18 13.35 -6.30
N LEU A 275 13.58 13.53 -7.47
CA LEU A 275 14.27 13.35 -8.75
C LEU A 275 15.40 14.37 -8.94
N ILE A 276 15.15 15.65 -8.59
CA ILE A 276 16.16 16.71 -8.60
C ILE A 276 17.35 16.31 -7.71
N THR A 277 17.05 15.83 -6.49
CA THR A 277 18.09 15.43 -5.53
C THR A 277 18.92 14.27 -6.06
N LEU A 278 18.29 13.20 -6.55
CA LEU A 278 19.02 12.04 -7.07
C LEU A 278 19.84 12.41 -8.32
N ALA A 279 19.25 13.18 -9.24
CA ALA A 279 19.93 13.61 -10.45
C ALA A 279 21.09 14.58 -10.18
N SER A 280 21.07 15.33 -9.07
CA SER A 280 22.17 16.21 -8.68
C SER A 280 23.51 15.48 -8.46
N TYR A 281 23.46 14.16 -8.24
CA TYR A 281 24.64 13.31 -8.10
C TYR A 281 25.11 12.67 -9.42
N ASN A 282 24.39 12.86 -10.53
CA ASN A 282 24.78 12.34 -11.83
C ASN A 282 26.04 13.04 -12.35
N LYS A 283 26.75 12.35 -13.26
CA LYS A 283 27.79 13.00 -14.06
C LYS A 283 27.14 14.01 -14.99
N PHE A 284 27.77 15.16 -15.18
CA PHE A 284 27.22 16.26 -15.99
C PHE A 284 26.82 15.84 -17.42
N HIS A 285 27.65 15.01 -18.08
CA HIS A 285 27.39 14.52 -19.45
C HIS A 285 26.66 13.17 -19.51
N ASN A 286 26.05 12.72 -18.40
CA ASN A 286 25.22 11.52 -18.41
C ASN A 286 23.95 11.75 -19.25
N ASN A 287 23.49 10.72 -19.96
CA ASN A 287 22.29 10.83 -20.81
C ASN A 287 21.01 10.68 -19.97
N CYS A 288 20.63 11.75 -19.27
CA CYS A 288 19.43 11.79 -18.44
C CYS A 288 18.12 11.62 -19.24
N TYR A 289 18.13 11.87 -20.56
CA TYR A 289 16.94 11.68 -21.40
C TYR A 289 16.60 10.19 -21.53
N THR A 290 17.59 9.37 -21.89
CA THR A 290 17.41 7.92 -21.97
C THR A 290 17.06 7.33 -20.60
N ASP A 291 17.72 7.78 -19.54
CA ASP A 291 17.44 7.31 -18.18
C ASP A 291 15.98 7.61 -17.78
N SER A 292 15.48 8.82 -18.12
CA SER A 292 14.11 9.22 -17.81
C SER A 292 13.07 8.36 -18.51
N ILE A 293 13.28 8.04 -19.79
CA ILE A 293 12.38 7.15 -20.54
C ILE A 293 12.38 5.74 -19.94
N ILE A 294 13.56 5.20 -19.65
CA ILE A 294 13.70 3.84 -19.11
C ILE A 294 13.02 3.73 -17.75
N VAL A 295 13.32 4.65 -16.82
CA VAL A 295 12.80 4.61 -15.45
C VAL A 295 11.28 4.81 -15.44
N ALA A 296 10.75 5.80 -16.16
CA ALA A 296 9.32 6.03 -16.22
C ALA A 296 8.56 4.86 -16.85
N THR A 297 9.11 4.25 -17.90
CA THR A 297 8.51 3.08 -18.55
C THR A 297 8.55 1.85 -17.64
N LEU A 298 9.69 1.58 -17.00
CA LEU A 298 9.83 0.45 -16.06
C LEU A 298 8.90 0.60 -14.86
N ASN A 299 8.74 1.80 -14.32
CA ASN A 299 7.80 2.07 -13.24
C ASN A 299 6.35 1.67 -13.62
N CYS A 300 5.91 2.10 -14.81
CA CYS A 300 4.58 1.76 -15.33
C CYS A 300 4.43 0.27 -15.65
N ALA A 301 5.44 -0.35 -16.25
CA ALA A 301 5.46 -1.79 -16.53
C ALA A 301 5.38 -2.61 -15.23
N THR A 302 6.09 -2.17 -14.19
CA THR A 302 6.05 -2.80 -12.85
C THR A 302 4.67 -2.70 -12.23
N SER A 303 4.02 -1.54 -12.35
CA SER A 303 2.65 -1.34 -11.85
C SER A 303 1.64 -2.25 -12.55
N LEU A 304 1.75 -2.42 -13.87
CA LEU A 304 0.91 -3.33 -14.64
C LEU A 304 1.17 -4.80 -14.24
N PHE A 305 2.44 -5.18 -14.11
CA PHE A 305 2.86 -6.52 -13.71
C PHE A 305 2.38 -6.88 -12.29
N ALA A 306 2.55 -5.97 -11.33
CA ALA A 306 2.02 -6.12 -9.97
C ALA A 306 0.49 -6.23 -9.97
N GLY A 307 -0.21 -5.53 -10.87
CA GLY A 307 -1.64 -5.69 -11.08
C GLY A 307 -2.03 -7.14 -11.40
N PHE A 308 -1.34 -7.80 -12.33
CA PHE A 308 -1.58 -9.23 -12.62
C PHE A 308 -1.33 -10.12 -11.40
N VAL A 309 -0.25 -9.86 -10.63
CA VAL A 309 0.06 -10.60 -9.40
C VAL A 309 -1.08 -10.47 -8.40
N ILE A 310 -1.48 -9.24 -8.05
CA ILE A 310 -2.54 -8.97 -7.07
C ILE A 310 -3.85 -9.60 -7.54
N PHE A 311 -4.30 -9.31 -8.75
CA PHE A 311 -5.60 -9.78 -9.22
C PHE A 311 -5.66 -11.30 -9.42
N SER A 312 -4.56 -11.98 -9.75
CA SER A 312 -4.53 -13.45 -9.78
C SER A 312 -4.81 -14.07 -8.40
N ILE A 313 -4.26 -13.48 -7.33
CA ILE A 313 -4.46 -13.93 -5.95
C ILE A 313 -5.85 -13.52 -5.43
N MET A 314 -6.32 -12.33 -5.78
CA MET A 314 -7.68 -11.88 -5.41
C MET A 314 -8.76 -12.73 -6.08
N GLY A 315 -8.55 -13.20 -7.31
CA GLY A 315 -9.44 -14.15 -7.98
C GLY A 315 -9.54 -15.48 -7.23
N PHE A 316 -8.41 -16.01 -6.77
CA PHE A 316 -8.38 -17.18 -5.90
C PHE A 316 -9.15 -16.95 -4.59
N MET A 317 -8.92 -15.83 -3.92
CA MET A 317 -9.64 -15.50 -2.69
C MET A 317 -11.15 -15.40 -2.91
N ALA A 318 -11.59 -14.78 -4.01
CA ALA A 318 -13.00 -14.69 -4.36
C ALA A 318 -13.61 -16.09 -4.58
N HIS A 319 -12.91 -16.98 -5.28
CA HIS A 319 -13.33 -18.35 -5.50
C HIS A 319 -13.44 -19.16 -4.19
N GLU A 320 -12.43 -19.10 -3.32
CA GLU A 320 -12.46 -19.78 -2.01
C GLU A 320 -13.57 -19.23 -1.10
N LEU A 321 -13.85 -17.94 -1.18
CA LEU A 321 -14.91 -17.29 -0.40
C LEU A 321 -16.29 -17.39 -1.05
N GLY A 322 -16.42 -18.05 -2.21
CA GLY A 322 -17.69 -18.16 -2.93
C GLY A 322 -18.31 -16.80 -3.27
N THR A 323 -17.49 -15.79 -3.51
CA THR A 323 -17.90 -14.39 -3.72
C THR A 323 -17.28 -13.83 -5.00
N THR A 324 -17.59 -12.57 -5.32
CA THR A 324 -17.06 -11.88 -6.49
C THR A 324 -15.80 -11.07 -6.16
N VAL A 325 -14.96 -10.84 -7.17
CA VAL A 325 -13.66 -10.16 -7.00
C VAL A 325 -13.81 -8.74 -6.43
N ASP A 326 -14.87 -8.02 -6.80
CA ASP A 326 -15.17 -6.68 -6.29
C ASP A 326 -15.42 -6.63 -4.77
N LYS A 327 -15.90 -7.73 -4.16
CA LYS A 327 -16.17 -7.81 -2.71
C LYS A 327 -14.94 -8.14 -1.86
N VAL A 328 -13.86 -8.61 -2.49
CA VAL A 328 -12.63 -8.98 -1.78
C VAL A 328 -11.50 -7.96 -1.99
N VAL A 329 -11.61 -7.12 -3.02
CA VAL A 329 -10.59 -6.10 -3.35
C VAL A 329 -10.78 -4.85 -2.49
N ASP A 330 -9.82 -4.62 -1.60
CA ASP A 330 -9.67 -3.39 -0.83
C ASP A 330 -8.70 -2.40 -1.50
N GLN A 331 -8.53 -1.21 -0.92
CA GLN A 331 -7.59 -0.18 -1.40
C GLN A 331 -6.58 0.22 -0.31
N GLY A 332 -5.44 0.77 -0.74
CA GLY A 332 -4.41 1.31 0.14
C GLY A 332 -3.97 0.30 1.21
N PHE A 333 -4.07 0.71 2.47
CA PHE A 333 -3.75 -0.13 3.63
C PHE A 333 -4.60 -1.40 3.71
N GLY A 334 -5.88 -1.33 3.36
CA GLY A 334 -6.77 -2.50 3.40
C GLY A 334 -6.32 -3.60 2.44
N LEU A 335 -5.84 -3.24 1.25
CA LEU A 335 -5.33 -4.23 0.31
C LEU A 335 -4.11 -4.97 0.87
N ALA A 336 -3.13 -4.22 1.40
CA ALA A 336 -1.85 -4.79 1.83
C ALA A 336 -1.90 -5.48 3.21
N PHE A 337 -2.74 -5.01 4.13
CA PHE A 337 -2.75 -5.48 5.52
C PHE A 337 -4.03 -6.23 5.93
N ILE A 338 -5.05 -6.28 5.07
CA ILE A 338 -6.29 -7.04 5.29
C ILE A 338 -6.46 -8.08 4.18
N ALA A 339 -6.76 -7.65 2.95
CA ALA A 339 -7.12 -8.54 1.84
C ALA A 339 -5.98 -9.50 1.45
N TYR A 340 -4.75 -9.01 1.32
CA TYR A 340 -3.63 -9.85 0.92
C TYR A 340 -3.23 -10.87 2.01
N PRO A 341 -3.11 -10.50 3.30
CA PRO A 341 -2.91 -11.46 4.38
C PRO A 341 -4.00 -12.53 4.46
N GLU A 342 -5.25 -12.15 4.19
CA GLU A 342 -6.40 -13.05 4.10
C GLU A 342 -6.22 -14.08 2.95
N ALA A 343 -5.82 -13.63 1.76
CA ALA A 343 -5.57 -14.53 0.64
C ALA A 343 -4.38 -15.48 0.93
N VAL A 344 -3.31 -14.95 1.51
CA VAL A 344 -2.12 -15.74 1.87
C VAL A 344 -2.41 -16.76 2.96
N ALA A 345 -3.28 -16.44 3.92
CA ALA A 345 -3.70 -17.35 4.98
C ALA A 345 -4.29 -18.67 4.46
N ARG A 346 -4.90 -18.64 3.26
CA ARG A 346 -5.49 -19.82 2.58
C ARG A 346 -4.49 -20.64 1.79
N LEU A 347 -3.26 -20.15 1.60
CA LEU A 347 -2.24 -20.90 0.89
C LEU A 347 -1.60 -21.97 1.79
N PRO A 348 -1.22 -23.14 1.24
CA PRO A 348 -0.40 -24.08 1.99
C PRO A 348 0.93 -23.44 2.34
N ILE A 349 1.42 -23.71 3.56
CA ILE A 349 2.64 -23.10 4.10
C ILE A 349 2.50 -21.57 4.14
N SER A 350 1.35 -21.07 4.60
CA SER A 350 1.00 -19.64 4.63
C SER A 350 2.07 -18.72 5.26
N PRO A 351 2.83 -19.10 6.31
CA PRO A 351 3.89 -18.24 6.85
C PRO A 351 4.98 -17.89 5.83
N LEU A 352 5.35 -18.81 4.93
CA LEU A 352 6.38 -18.55 3.91
C LEU A 352 5.95 -17.42 2.97
N TRP A 353 4.72 -17.49 2.47
CA TRP A 353 4.16 -16.51 1.54
C TRP A 353 4.00 -15.14 2.22
N ALA A 354 3.58 -15.12 3.49
CA ALA A 354 3.45 -13.89 4.26
C ALA A 354 4.81 -13.20 4.47
N ILE A 355 5.84 -13.97 4.86
CA ILE A 355 7.20 -13.44 5.01
C ILE A 355 7.71 -12.87 3.69
N LEU A 356 7.58 -13.61 2.57
CA LEU A 356 8.01 -13.12 1.26
C LEU A 356 7.31 -11.82 0.86
N PHE A 357 5.99 -11.74 1.08
CA PHE A 357 5.21 -10.56 0.76
C PHE A 357 5.58 -9.35 1.63
N PHE A 358 5.70 -9.52 2.94
CA PHE A 358 6.04 -8.40 3.82
C PHE A 358 7.51 -7.98 3.69
N VAL A 359 8.44 -8.90 3.40
CA VAL A 359 9.82 -8.51 3.05
C VAL A 359 9.82 -7.73 1.72
N MET A 360 9.04 -8.15 0.72
CA MET A 360 8.87 -7.37 -0.52
C MET A 360 8.33 -5.97 -0.25
N LEU A 361 7.22 -5.84 0.50
CA LEU A 361 6.66 -4.54 0.87
C LEU A 361 7.67 -3.67 1.64
N LEU A 362 8.47 -4.29 2.52
CA LEU A 362 9.50 -3.58 3.29
C LEU A 362 10.53 -2.99 2.34
N THR A 363 11.03 -3.79 1.39
CA THR A 363 12.02 -3.33 0.41
C THR A 363 11.48 -2.24 -0.52
N LEU A 364 10.22 -2.34 -0.97
CA LEU A 364 9.55 -1.29 -1.76
C LEU A 364 9.40 0.02 -0.98
N GLY A 365 9.05 -0.08 0.31
CA GLY A 365 8.91 1.08 1.17
C GLY A 365 10.25 1.76 1.47
N LEU A 366 11.30 0.97 1.75
CA LEU A 366 12.62 1.49 2.08
C LEU A 366 13.20 2.37 0.96
N ASP A 367 13.10 1.95 -0.30
CA ASP A 367 13.69 2.69 -1.43
C ASP A 367 13.05 4.08 -1.63
N SER A 368 11.72 4.14 -1.48
CA SER A 368 10.99 5.41 -1.54
C SER A 368 11.38 6.32 -0.37
N GLN A 369 11.44 5.77 0.84
CA GLN A 369 11.82 6.51 2.03
C GLN A 369 13.28 6.98 1.98
N PHE A 370 14.18 6.23 1.34
CA PHE A 370 15.55 6.65 1.13
C PHE A 370 15.63 7.94 0.33
N THR A 371 14.85 8.04 -0.75
CA THR A 371 14.82 9.21 -1.62
C THR A 371 14.26 10.43 -0.89
N ILE A 372 13.18 10.24 -0.11
CA ILE A 372 12.56 11.31 0.67
C ILE A 372 13.55 11.87 1.70
N MET A 373 14.18 11.00 2.48
CA MET A 373 15.13 11.44 3.52
C MET A 373 16.39 12.06 2.92
N GLU A 374 16.89 11.53 1.81
CA GLU A 374 18.03 12.12 1.10
C GLU A 374 17.67 13.51 0.55
N THR A 375 16.43 13.74 0.11
CA THR A 375 15.92 15.04 -0.34
C THR A 375 15.95 16.05 0.80
N ILE A 376 15.40 15.68 1.96
CA ILE A 376 15.37 16.54 3.14
C ILE A 376 16.79 16.92 3.57
N VAL A 377 17.66 15.92 3.72
CA VAL A 377 19.02 16.15 4.21
C VAL A 377 19.88 16.91 3.20
N THR A 378 19.75 16.61 1.89
CA THR A 378 20.49 17.33 0.84
C THR A 378 20.04 18.79 0.79
N ALA A 379 18.74 19.07 0.87
CA ALA A 379 18.22 20.45 0.90
C ALA A 379 18.78 21.26 2.09
N ILE A 380 18.83 20.67 3.29
CA ILE A 380 19.40 21.32 4.49
C ILE A 380 20.90 21.57 4.32
N VAL A 381 21.63 20.57 3.84
CA VAL A 381 23.09 20.61 3.74
C VAL A 381 23.59 21.53 2.62
N ASP A 382 22.80 21.70 1.55
CA ASP A 382 23.11 22.65 0.48
C ASP A 382 22.79 24.10 0.86
N GLU A 383 21.75 24.33 1.66
CA GLU A 383 21.44 25.67 2.19
C GLU A 383 22.44 26.10 3.28
N PHE A 384 22.94 25.15 4.09
CA PHE A 384 23.92 25.38 5.15
C PHE A 384 25.23 24.59 4.92
N PRO A 385 26.16 25.09 4.08
CA PRO A 385 27.35 24.34 3.66
C PRO A 385 28.26 23.85 4.80
N HIS A 386 28.27 24.53 5.95
CA HIS A 386 29.02 24.12 7.14
C HIS A 386 28.57 22.75 7.68
N LEU A 387 27.33 22.33 7.41
CA LEU A 387 26.78 21.05 7.82
C LEU A 387 27.18 19.89 6.89
N ARG A 388 27.76 20.14 5.71
CA ARG A 388 28.21 19.09 4.75
C ARG A 388 29.11 18.05 5.39
N LYS A 389 30.07 18.48 6.21
CA LYS A 389 30.99 17.57 6.94
C LYS A 389 30.28 16.76 8.03
N LYS A 390 29.12 17.24 8.49
CA LYS A 390 28.28 16.63 9.52
C LYS A 390 27.01 16.00 8.95
N LYS A 391 26.95 15.72 7.63
CA LYS A 391 25.77 15.12 6.97
C LYS A 391 25.19 13.89 7.69
N PRO A 392 26.00 12.94 8.22
CA PRO A 392 25.46 11.81 8.99
C PRO A 392 24.72 12.25 10.26
N LEU A 393 25.19 13.31 10.95
CA LEU A 393 24.52 13.87 12.12
C LEU A 393 23.22 14.59 11.74
N VAL A 394 23.19 15.26 10.60
CA VAL A 394 21.96 15.88 10.06
C VAL A 394 20.93 14.79 9.73
N MET A 395 21.35 13.67 9.13
CA MET A 395 20.48 12.52 8.87
C MET A 395 19.95 11.91 10.17
N LEU A 396 20.79 11.74 11.18
CA LEU A 396 20.36 11.25 12.49
C LEU A 396 19.32 12.19 13.11
N ALA A 397 19.58 13.50 13.11
CA ALA A 397 18.66 14.49 13.63
C ALA A 397 17.31 14.49 12.89
N ALA A 398 17.33 14.40 11.56
CA ALA A 398 16.12 14.30 10.74
C ALA A 398 15.32 13.02 11.05
N CYS A 399 15.99 11.88 11.22
CA CYS A 399 15.34 10.63 11.63
C CYS A 399 14.75 10.72 13.05
N CYS A 400 15.46 11.35 13.99
CA CYS A 400 14.96 11.57 15.35
C CYS A 400 13.72 12.47 15.36
N VAL A 401 13.72 13.55 14.57
CA VAL A 401 12.54 14.42 14.42
C VAL A 401 11.38 13.65 13.79
N GLY A 402 11.62 12.90 12.71
CA GLY A 402 10.60 12.06 12.07
C GLY A 402 10.04 10.98 13.02
N PHE A 403 10.88 10.38 13.86
CA PHE A 403 10.46 9.44 14.90
C PHE A 403 9.53 10.10 15.91
N LEU A 404 9.91 11.27 16.45
CA LEU A 404 9.10 12.01 17.42
C LEU A 404 7.76 12.45 16.83
N LEU A 405 7.75 12.92 15.59
CA LEU A 405 6.51 13.30 14.89
C LEU A 405 5.62 12.08 14.61
N GLY A 406 6.19 10.89 14.43
CA GLY A 406 5.45 9.65 14.24
C GLY A 406 4.75 9.12 15.50
N PHE A 407 4.97 9.70 16.70
CA PHE A 407 4.32 9.25 17.94
C PHE A 407 2.79 9.32 17.85
N THR A 408 2.24 10.34 17.18
CA THR A 408 0.79 10.48 17.02
C THR A 408 0.19 9.32 16.21
N CYS A 409 0.96 8.77 15.27
CA CYS A 409 0.55 7.70 14.37
C CYS A 409 0.56 6.30 15.01
N VAL A 410 1.17 6.13 16.19
CA VAL A 410 1.22 4.85 16.93
C VAL A 410 0.28 4.80 18.13
N THR A 411 -0.63 5.77 18.23
CA THR A 411 -1.69 5.78 19.23
C THR A 411 -2.91 5.00 18.75
N ASN A 412 -3.89 4.73 19.63
CA ASN A 412 -5.17 4.12 19.23
C ASN A 412 -5.91 4.95 18.16
N ALA A 413 -5.77 6.29 18.16
CA ALA A 413 -6.27 7.17 17.10
C ALA A 413 -5.30 7.34 15.91
N GLY A 414 -4.16 6.66 15.93
CA GLY A 414 -3.12 6.70 14.91
C GLY A 414 -3.62 6.49 13.47
N PRO A 415 -4.53 5.53 13.20
CA PRO A 415 -5.09 5.32 11.86
C PRO A 415 -5.76 6.57 11.27
N TYR A 416 -6.46 7.36 12.09
CA TYR A 416 -7.09 8.60 11.64
C TYR A 416 -6.06 9.66 11.27
N TRP A 417 -5.00 9.80 12.08
CA TRP A 417 -3.90 10.72 11.78
C TRP A 417 -3.19 10.32 10.48
N VAL A 418 -2.91 9.04 10.30
CA VAL A 418 -2.29 8.52 9.06
C VAL A 418 -3.18 8.79 7.86
N SER A 419 -4.49 8.52 7.97
CA SER A 419 -5.45 8.78 6.88
C SER A 419 -5.55 10.27 6.53
N LEU A 420 -5.53 11.14 7.54
CA LEU A 420 -5.51 12.60 7.35
C LEU A 420 -4.21 13.03 6.64
N MET A 421 -3.08 12.49 7.07
CA MET A 421 -1.79 12.78 6.45
C MET A 421 -1.73 12.30 4.99
N ASP A 422 -2.15 11.07 4.72
CA ASP A 422 -2.12 10.50 3.37
C ASP A 422 -3.07 11.25 2.42
N SER A 423 -4.28 11.58 2.88
CA SER A 423 -5.30 12.24 2.05
C SER A 423 -4.97 13.70 1.71
N TYR A 424 -4.38 14.45 2.65
CA TYR A 424 -4.19 15.90 2.52
C TYR A 424 -2.73 16.34 2.40
N GLY A 425 -1.78 15.48 2.74
CA GLY A 425 -0.37 15.83 2.86
C GLY A 425 0.32 16.17 1.56
N ALA A 426 0.13 15.32 0.55
CA ALA A 426 0.85 15.42 -0.71
C ALA A 426 -0.03 15.84 -1.89
N GLY A 427 -1.36 15.65 -1.81
CA GLY A 427 -2.29 16.01 -2.88
C GLY A 427 -2.27 17.49 -3.25
N PHE A 428 -2.03 18.37 -2.27
CA PHE A 428 -1.94 19.82 -2.49
C PHE A 428 -0.68 20.26 -3.24
N ALA A 429 0.41 19.49 -3.12
CA ALA A 429 1.69 19.78 -3.75
C ALA A 429 1.57 19.80 -5.28
N LEU A 430 0.90 18.77 -5.80
CA LEU A 430 0.67 18.56 -7.23
C LEU A 430 -0.19 19.65 -7.85
N LEU A 431 -1.14 20.20 -7.09
CA LEU A 431 -2.04 21.24 -7.58
C LEU A 431 -1.38 22.62 -7.66
N ILE A 432 -0.32 22.89 -6.88
CA ILE A 432 0.27 24.23 -6.79
C ILE A 432 1.51 24.39 -7.63
N TYR A 433 2.38 23.39 -7.67
CA TYR A 433 3.66 23.49 -8.37
C TYR A 433 4.06 22.20 -9.10
N GLY A 434 3.12 21.27 -9.26
CA GLY A 434 3.25 20.06 -10.07
C GLY A 434 3.02 20.29 -11.55
#